data_AF-A0A4P5SXT0-F1
#
_entry.id   AF-A0A4P5SXT0-F1
#
_cell.length_a   1.000
_cell.length_b   1.000
_cell.length_c   1.000
_cell.angle_alpha   90.00
_cell.angle_beta   90.00
_cell.angle_gamma   90.00
#
_symmetry.space_group_name_H-M   'P 1'
#
loop_
_entity.id
_entity.type
_entity.pdbx_description
1 polymer ?
#
loop_
_entity_poly.entity_id
_entity_poly.type
_entity_poly.pdbx_seq_one_letter_code
_entity_poly.pdbx_strand_id
1 'polypeptide(L)'
;MDGGVMFNKAAHFMGANVVPRLLEVGLFAGFLLHIFQGWSLELTNRAARKKGYAVSMGNKGSKWYSRSMGILGTLLFLFLVMHLAHFWVPSRITGLEPVMIDGKEYHNLYGEMLSVFQGNLPVVVLYTIGCLSLAWHLMHGFQSAFRTLGVSNPRYLKIIESAGTAFSIVVSLAFALMPISMYAGWVK
;
A
#
# COMPACT_ATOMS: atom_id res chain seq x y z
N MET A 1 13.09 -16.74 -17.96
CA MET A 1 12.72 -15.42 -17.43
C MET A 1 13.75 -14.43 -17.95
N ASP A 2 13.38 -13.17 -18.15
CA ASP A 2 14.20 -12.16 -18.81
C ASP A 2 15.16 -11.43 -17.84
N GLY A 3 15.41 -11.99 -16.66
CA GLY A 3 16.35 -11.46 -15.66
C GLY A 3 16.01 -10.05 -15.18
N GLY A 4 14.73 -9.65 -15.24
CA GLY A 4 14.28 -8.31 -14.83
C GLY A 4 14.44 -7.22 -15.89
N VAL A 5 14.82 -7.56 -17.12
CA VAL A 5 14.98 -6.59 -18.22
C VAL A 5 13.69 -5.81 -18.48
N MET A 6 12.55 -6.48 -18.65
CA MET A 6 11.25 -5.83 -18.86
C MET A 6 10.86 -4.97 -17.65
N PHE A 7 11.13 -5.44 -16.43
CA PHE A 7 10.85 -4.70 -15.22
C PHE A 7 11.65 -3.39 -15.15
N ASN A 8 12.97 -3.45 -15.36
CA ASN A 8 13.83 -2.26 -15.34
C ASN A 8 13.49 -1.28 -16.47
N LYS A 9 13.17 -1.76 -17.67
CA LYS A 9 12.67 -0.90 -18.78
C LYS A 9 11.36 -0.21 -18.40
N ALA A 10 10.39 -0.95 -17.84
CA ALA A 10 9.10 -0.41 -17.42
C ALA A 10 9.25 0.60 -16.28
N ALA A 11 10.10 0.30 -15.29
CA ALA A 11 10.35 1.17 -14.16
C ALA A 11 11.06 2.46 -14.57
N HIS A 12 12.02 2.39 -15.49
CA HIS A 12 12.63 3.57 -16.09
C HIS A 12 11.62 4.41 -16.86
N PHE A 13 10.75 3.80 -17.67
CA PHE A 13 9.67 4.52 -18.32
C PHE A 13 8.78 5.23 -17.29
N MET A 14 8.33 4.55 -16.24
CA MET A 14 7.53 5.20 -15.19
C MET A 14 8.28 6.33 -14.48
N GLY A 15 9.58 6.20 -14.25
CA GLY A 15 10.40 7.23 -13.59
C GLY A 15 10.72 8.45 -14.46
N ALA A 16 10.87 8.27 -15.77
CA ALA A 16 11.28 9.34 -16.69
C ALA A 16 10.10 10.18 -17.21
N ASN A 17 8.85 9.74 -17.01
CA ASN A 17 7.67 10.44 -17.51
C ASN A 17 7.12 11.48 -16.51
N VAL A 18 6.60 12.59 -17.04
CA VAL A 18 6.00 13.67 -16.24
C VAL A 18 4.70 13.25 -15.55
N VAL A 19 3.90 12.38 -16.17
CA VAL A 19 2.61 11.97 -15.62
C VAL A 19 2.77 11.20 -14.30
N PRO A 20 3.60 10.12 -14.22
CA PRO A 20 3.89 9.47 -12.95
C PRO A 20 4.54 10.43 -11.94
N ARG A 21 5.32 11.41 -12.38
CA ARG A 21 5.93 12.39 -11.46
C ARG A 21 4.89 13.27 -10.77
N LEU A 22 3.89 13.75 -11.51
CA LEU A 22 2.78 14.51 -10.94
C LEU A 22 1.94 13.64 -10.00
N LEU A 23 1.64 12.40 -10.41
CA LEU A 23 0.93 11.44 -9.56
C LEU A 23 1.70 11.12 -8.27
N GLU A 24 3.02 10.96 -8.34
CA GLU A 24 3.91 10.74 -7.20
C GLU A 24 3.77 11.87 -6.18
N VAL A 25 3.94 13.14 -6.60
CA VAL A 25 3.82 14.30 -5.71
C VAL A 25 2.40 14.43 -5.13
N GLY A 26 1.38 14.24 -5.97
CA GLY A 26 -0.02 14.26 -5.52
C GLY A 26 -0.32 13.16 -4.50
N LEU A 27 0.21 11.95 -4.70
CA LEU A 27 0.06 10.82 -3.78
C LEU A 27 0.76 11.11 -2.45
N PHE A 28 1.97 11.68 -2.45
CA PHE A 28 2.64 12.08 -1.21
C PHE A 28 1.81 13.09 -0.41
N ALA A 29 1.31 14.14 -1.06
CA ALA A 29 0.44 15.12 -0.42
C ALA A 29 -0.84 14.46 0.12
N GLY A 30 -1.47 13.60 -0.68
CA GLY A 30 -2.67 12.86 -0.30
C GLY A 30 -2.44 11.93 0.89
N PHE A 31 -1.35 11.18 0.93
CA PHE A 31 -0.98 10.32 2.05
C PHE A 31 -0.78 11.11 3.33
N LEU A 32 -0.04 12.22 3.27
CA LEU A 32 0.18 13.06 4.44
C LEU A 32 -1.15 13.56 5.00
N LEU A 33 -2.00 14.18 4.16
CA LEU A 33 -3.32 14.66 4.58
C LEU A 33 -4.17 13.54 5.19
N HIS A 34 -4.23 12.38 4.52
CA HIS A 34 -5.00 11.22 4.98
C HIS A 34 -4.50 10.67 6.32
N ILE A 35 -3.18 10.57 6.51
CA ILE A 35 -2.57 10.10 7.77
C ILE A 35 -2.88 11.07 8.90
N PHE A 36 -2.70 12.38 8.69
CA PHE A 36 -3.00 13.39 9.71
C PHE A 36 -4.48 13.38 10.10
N GLN A 37 -5.38 13.36 9.12
CA GLN A 37 -6.82 13.29 9.35
C GLN A 37 -7.21 12.00 10.09
N GLY A 38 -6.66 10.86 9.67
CA GLY A 38 -6.92 9.56 10.28
C GLY A 38 -6.47 9.49 11.73
N TRP A 39 -5.26 9.96 12.04
CA TRP A 39 -4.76 10.01 13.42
C TRP A 39 -5.51 11.01 14.29
N SER A 40 -5.84 12.19 13.77
CA SER A 40 -6.66 13.16 14.50
C SER A 40 -8.03 12.58 14.88
N LEU A 41 -8.67 11.87 13.95
CA LEU A 41 -9.94 11.19 14.19
C LEU A 41 -9.81 10.04 15.19
N GLU A 42 -8.77 9.21 15.10
CA GLU A 42 -8.52 8.11 16.05
C GLU A 42 -8.28 8.64 17.47
N LEU A 43 -7.50 9.71 17.63
CA LEU A 43 -7.27 10.36 18.92
C LEU A 43 -8.56 10.93 19.50
N THR A 44 -9.36 11.61 18.67
CA THR A 44 -10.67 12.15 19.08
C THR A 44 -11.62 11.04 19.50
N ASN A 45 -11.70 9.96 18.72
CA ASN A 45 -12.53 8.79 19.04
C ASN A 45 -12.08 8.12 20.35
N ARG A 46 -10.78 8.02 20.59
CA ARG A 46 -10.21 7.45 21.82
C ARG A 46 -10.50 8.33 23.03
N ALA A 47 -10.38 9.64 22.89
CA ALA A 47 -10.69 10.60 23.93
C ALA A 47 -12.19 10.63 24.28
N ALA A 48 -13.07 10.44 23.29
CA ALA A 48 -14.51 10.33 23.50
C ALA A 48 -14.92 9.02 24.20
N ARG A 49 -14.12 7.95 24.06
CA ARG A 49 -14.42 6.61 24.61
C ARG A 49 -13.86 6.37 26.02
N LYS A 50 -13.78 7.42 26.86
CA LYS A 50 -13.25 7.33 28.25
C LYS A 50 -14.06 6.41 29.17
N LYS A 51 -15.35 6.18 28.90
CA LYS A 51 -16.15 5.12 29.53
C LYS A 51 -16.53 4.08 28.47
N GLY A 52 -16.25 2.81 28.72
CA GLY A 52 -16.72 1.70 27.90
C GLY A 52 -18.25 1.61 27.89
N TYR A 53 -18.82 1.00 26.85
CA TYR A 53 -20.26 0.73 26.82
C TYR A 53 -20.65 -0.21 27.96
N ALA A 54 -21.75 0.09 28.66
CA ALA A 54 -22.30 -0.76 29.72
C ALA A 54 -22.64 -2.19 29.23
N VAL A 55 -22.88 -2.35 27.93
CA VAL A 55 -23.09 -3.64 27.26
C VAL A 55 -22.20 -3.73 26.03
N SER A 56 -21.51 -4.85 25.84
CA SER A 56 -20.73 -5.11 24.63
C SER A 56 -21.67 -5.27 23.42
N MET A 57 -21.62 -4.31 22.50
CA MET A 57 -22.44 -4.31 21.29
C MET A 57 -21.94 -5.29 20.21
N GLY A 58 -20.78 -5.94 20.40
CA GLY A 58 -20.20 -6.86 19.43
C GLY A 58 -20.16 -6.29 18.00
N ASN A 59 -20.56 -7.09 17.01
CA ASN A 59 -20.70 -6.63 15.62
C ASN A 59 -22.02 -5.89 15.31
N LYS A 60 -22.91 -5.72 16.31
CA LYS A 60 -24.15 -4.94 16.14
C LYS A 60 -23.86 -3.44 16.03
N GLY A 61 -22.74 -2.97 16.58
CA GLY A 61 -22.34 -1.55 16.52
C GLY A 61 -21.49 -1.19 15.30
N SER A 62 -20.45 -1.97 15.01
CA SER A 62 -19.58 -1.79 13.83
C SER A 62 -18.86 -3.08 13.48
N LYS A 63 -18.29 -3.21 12.29
CA LYS A 63 -17.48 -4.39 11.92
C LYS A 63 -16.10 -4.32 12.60
N TRP A 64 -15.48 -5.48 12.83
CA TRP A 64 -14.19 -5.57 13.55
C TRP A 64 -13.09 -4.72 12.90
N TYR A 65 -12.93 -4.82 11.58
CA TYR A 65 -11.86 -4.11 10.86
C TYR A 65 -12.06 -2.60 10.92
N SER A 66 -13.31 -2.13 11.02
CA SER A 66 -13.62 -0.71 11.26
C SER A 66 -13.15 -0.23 12.62
N ARG A 67 -13.29 -1.07 13.67
CA ARG A 67 -12.75 -0.76 15.00
C ARG A 67 -11.22 -0.80 15.04
N SER A 68 -10.61 -1.61 14.19
CA SER A 68 -9.17 -1.79 14.13
C SER A 68 -8.47 -0.86 13.11
N MET A 69 -9.19 0.08 12.47
CA MET A 69 -8.61 0.96 11.45
C MET A 69 -7.40 1.77 11.93
N GLY A 70 -7.38 2.20 13.19
CA GLY A 70 -6.19 2.88 13.75
C GLY A 70 -4.96 1.98 13.79
N ILE A 71 -5.13 0.68 14.09
CA ILE A 71 -4.05 -0.31 14.09
C ILE A 71 -3.64 -0.65 12.66
N LEU A 72 -4.62 -0.94 11.78
CA LEU A 72 -4.36 -1.25 10.38
C LEU A 72 -3.63 -0.09 9.66
N GLY A 73 -4.07 1.15 9.91
CA GLY A 73 -3.42 2.35 9.41
C GLY A 73 -1.99 2.51 9.94
N THR A 74 -1.75 2.20 11.23
CA THR A 74 -0.40 2.25 11.81
C THR A 74 0.52 1.19 11.21
N LEU A 75 0.04 -0.06 11.05
CA LEU A 75 0.81 -1.11 10.39
C LEU A 75 1.13 -0.74 8.93
N LEU A 76 0.16 -0.14 8.23
CA LEU A 76 0.35 0.31 6.86
C LEU A 76 1.33 1.49 6.77
N PHE A 77 1.34 2.39 7.75
CA PHE A 77 2.31 3.48 7.84
C PHE A 77 3.73 2.95 8.03
N LEU A 78 3.94 1.97 8.92
CA LEU A 78 5.24 1.31 9.09
C LEU A 78 5.68 0.61 7.80
N PHE A 79 4.76 -0.08 7.12
CA PHE A 79 5.00 -0.64 5.79
C PHE A 79 5.42 0.43 4.78
N LEU A 80 4.72 1.58 4.74
CA LEU A 80 5.05 2.68 3.84
C LEU A 80 6.45 3.24 4.11
N VAL A 81 6.84 3.44 5.37
CA VAL A 81 8.18 3.91 5.73
C VAL A 81 9.26 2.94 5.24
N MET A 82 9.09 1.64 5.52
CA MET A 82 10.03 0.61 5.03
C MET A 82 10.06 0.54 3.50
N HIS A 83 8.90 0.64 2.85
CA HIS A 83 8.78 0.64 1.39
C HIS A 83 9.51 1.83 0.75
N LEU A 84 9.32 3.03 1.30
CA LEU A 84 10.02 4.22 0.84
C LEU A 84 11.54 4.11 1.07
N ALA A 85 11.96 3.59 2.22
CA ALA A 85 13.37 3.40 2.53
C ALA A 85 14.06 2.41 1.60
N HIS A 86 13.43 1.28 1.27
CA HIS A 86 14.02 0.26 0.39
C HIS A 86 13.98 0.63 -1.09
N PHE A 87 12.91 1.26 -1.58
CA PHE A 87 12.73 1.43 -3.03
C PHE A 87 12.72 2.87 -3.48
N TRP A 88 11.99 3.75 -2.78
CA TRP A 88 11.83 5.12 -3.23
C TRP A 88 13.10 5.95 -3.01
N VAL A 89 13.70 5.89 -1.82
CA VAL A 89 14.92 6.63 -1.45
C VAL A 89 16.10 6.24 -2.36
N PRO A 90 16.41 4.95 -2.58
CA PRO A 90 17.42 4.56 -3.56
C PRO A 90 17.12 5.04 -4.97
N SER A 91 15.87 4.92 -5.42
CA SER A 91 15.50 5.31 -6.78
C SER A 91 15.54 6.82 -7.08
N ARG A 92 15.59 7.67 -6.05
CA ARG A 92 15.45 9.14 -6.19
C ARG A 92 16.58 9.95 -5.57
N ILE A 93 17.16 9.48 -4.47
CA ILE A 93 18.06 10.26 -3.63
C ILE A 93 19.44 9.64 -3.61
N THR A 94 19.56 8.38 -3.18
CA THR A 94 20.89 7.77 -2.94
C THR A 94 21.46 7.08 -4.17
N GLY A 95 20.63 6.80 -5.18
CA GLY A 95 21.03 6.08 -6.38
C GLY A 95 20.89 4.55 -6.22
N LEU A 96 20.92 3.88 -7.37
CA LEU A 96 20.89 2.43 -7.50
C LEU A 96 22.06 2.01 -8.38
N GLU A 97 22.55 0.78 -8.21
CA GLU A 97 23.52 0.23 -9.16
C GLU A 97 22.91 0.21 -10.57
N PRO A 98 23.57 0.77 -11.58
CA PRO A 98 23.04 0.78 -12.92
C PRO A 98 23.16 -0.59 -13.58
N VAL A 99 22.23 -0.89 -14.48
CA VAL A 99 22.28 -2.06 -15.36
C VAL A 99 22.29 -1.61 -16.82
N MET A 100 23.16 -2.22 -17.62
CA MET A 100 23.25 -1.98 -19.05
C MET A 100 22.30 -2.90 -19.79
N ILE A 101 21.31 -2.32 -20.48
CA ILE A 101 20.32 -3.05 -21.28
C ILE A 101 20.33 -2.44 -22.67
N ASP A 102 20.64 -3.24 -23.70
CA ASP A 102 20.74 -2.79 -25.09
C ASP A 102 21.64 -1.55 -25.28
N GLY A 103 22.76 -1.49 -24.55
CA GLY A 103 23.72 -0.39 -24.61
C GLY A 103 23.28 0.92 -23.95
N LYS A 104 22.13 0.92 -23.25
CA LYS A 104 21.66 2.06 -22.44
C LYS A 104 21.69 1.72 -20.96
N GLU A 105 21.98 2.72 -20.14
CA GLU A 105 22.02 2.62 -18.69
C GLU A 105 20.60 2.76 -18.11
N TYR A 106 20.23 1.86 -17.20
CA TYR A 106 18.95 1.88 -16.48
C TYR A 106 19.18 1.71 -14.98
N HIS A 107 18.29 2.24 -14.14
CA HIS A 107 18.27 1.91 -12.71
C HIS A 107 17.91 0.43 -12.50
N ASN A 108 18.73 -0.32 -11.76
CA ASN A 108 18.48 -1.74 -11.49
C ASN A 108 17.52 -1.96 -10.31
N LEU A 109 16.27 -1.52 -10.46
CA LEU A 109 15.24 -1.70 -9.43
C LEU A 109 14.90 -3.19 -9.20
N TYR A 110 14.98 -4.02 -10.24
CA TYR A 110 14.81 -5.47 -10.08
C TYR A 110 15.91 -6.08 -9.19
N GLY A 111 17.17 -5.66 -9.40
CA GLY A 111 18.29 -6.06 -8.54
C GLY A 111 18.09 -5.65 -7.09
N GLU A 112 17.59 -4.44 -6.85
CA GLU A 112 17.23 -3.98 -5.49
C GLU A 112 16.11 -4.81 -4.86
N MET A 113 15.11 -5.23 -5.64
CA MET A 113 14.08 -6.12 -5.12
C MET A 113 14.64 -7.49 -4.74
N LEU A 114 15.57 -8.04 -5.53
CA LEU A 114 16.26 -9.29 -5.18
C LEU A 114 17.10 -9.11 -3.91
N SER A 115 17.86 -8.02 -3.79
CA SER A 115 18.70 -7.76 -2.59
C SER A 115 17.85 -7.64 -1.31
N VAL A 116 16.68 -7.02 -1.40
CA VAL A 116 15.77 -6.81 -0.27
C VAL A 116 15.03 -8.08 0.14
N PHE A 117 14.56 -8.88 -0.83
CA PHE A 117 13.64 -9.99 -0.55
C PHE A 117 14.28 -11.38 -0.59
N GLN A 118 15.33 -11.60 -1.38
CA GLN A 118 15.90 -12.94 -1.55
C GLN A 118 16.66 -13.37 -0.29
N GLY A 119 16.24 -14.49 0.31
CA GLY A 119 16.83 -15.01 1.55
C GLY A 119 16.46 -14.24 2.83
N ASN A 120 15.69 -13.14 2.73
CA ASN A 120 15.32 -12.30 3.87
C ASN A 120 13.87 -12.54 4.32
N LEU A 121 13.63 -13.70 4.93
CA LEU A 121 12.28 -14.11 5.38
C LEU A 121 11.59 -13.07 6.29
N PRO A 122 12.28 -12.45 7.27
CA PRO A 122 11.64 -11.44 8.12
C PRO A 122 11.06 -10.26 7.33
N VAL A 123 11.81 -9.73 6.36
CA VAL A 123 11.34 -8.61 5.52
C VAL A 123 10.13 -9.04 4.69
N VAL A 124 10.16 -10.24 4.10
CA VAL A 124 9.04 -10.77 3.30
C VAL A 124 7.77 -10.92 4.15
N VAL A 125 7.90 -11.42 5.38
CA VAL A 125 6.78 -11.55 6.31
C VAL A 125 6.22 -10.17 6.67
N LEU A 126 7.08 -9.20 7.00
CA LEU A 126 6.66 -7.83 7.32
C LEU A 126 5.92 -7.16 6.16
N TYR A 127 6.43 -7.31 4.92
CA TYR A 127 5.77 -6.80 3.73
C TYR A 127 4.42 -7.48 3.47
N THR A 128 4.34 -8.79 3.68
CA THR A 128 3.10 -9.56 3.52
C THR A 128 2.04 -9.12 4.53
N ILE A 129 2.41 -8.95 5.80
CA ILE A 129 1.51 -8.42 6.84
C ILE A 129 1.08 -6.99 6.50
N GLY A 130 1.98 -6.16 5.98
CA GLY A 130 1.65 -4.83 5.47
C GLY A 130 0.60 -4.87 4.36
N CYS A 131 0.72 -5.79 3.41
CA CYS A 131 -0.25 -5.98 2.32
C CYS A 131 -1.60 -6.52 2.82
N LEU A 132 -1.61 -7.38 3.85
CA LEU A 132 -2.84 -7.80 4.51
C LEU A 132 -3.53 -6.63 5.22
N SER A 133 -2.75 -5.77 5.89
CA SER A 133 -3.26 -4.54 6.48
C SER A 133 -3.85 -3.62 5.42
N LEU A 134 -3.15 -3.43 4.30
CA LEU A 134 -3.61 -2.67 3.14
C LEU A 134 -4.94 -3.21 2.61
N ALA A 135 -5.12 -4.53 2.53
CA ALA A 135 -6.34 -5.12 2.00
C ALA A 135 -7.57 -4.70 2.82
N TRP A 136 -7.49 -4.82 4.15
CA TRP A 136 -8.57 -4.40 5.04
C TRP A 136 -8.74 -2.88 5.08
N HIS A 137 -7.64 -2.13 5.02
CA HIS A 137 -7.66 -0.67 4.99
C HIS A 137 -8.36 -0.14 3.73
N LEU A 138 -8.07 -0.70 2.56
CA LEU A 138 -8.73 -0.36 1.29
C LEU A 138 -10.18 -0.81 1.27
N MET A 139 -10.48 -2.03 1.75
CA MET A 139 -11.85 -2.57 1.78
C MET A 139 -12.81 -1.62 2.50
N HIS A 140 -12.34 -1.00 3.57
CA HIS A 140 -13.07 0.03 4.30
C HIS A 140 -12.94 1.40 3.64
N GLY A 141 -11.72 1.87 3.41
CA GLY A 141 -11.41 3.23 3.01
C GLY A 141 -12.01 3.59 1.65
N PHE A 142 -12.01 2.65 0.71
CA PHE A 142 -12.58 2.84 -0.62
C PHE A 142 -14.05 3.21 -0.53
N GLN A 143 -14.86 2.40 0.14
CA GLN A 143 -16.30 2.64 0.31
C GLN A 143 -16.57 3.93 1.09
N SER A 144 -15.80 4.20 2.15
CA SER A 144 -15.93 5.41 2.95
C SER A 144 -15.64 6.67 2.17
N ALA A 145 -14.62 6.67 1.29
CA ALA A 145 -14.26 7.83 0.49
C ALA A 145 -15.42 8.29 -0.40
N PHE A 146 -16.09 7.37 -1.11
CA PHE A 146 -17.23 7.73 -1.97
C PHE A 146 -18.44 8.25 -1.18
N ARG A 147 -18.67 7.73 0.04
CA ARG A 147 -19.72 8.26 0.92
C ARG A 147 -19.40 9.67 1.39
N THR A 148 -18.14 9.95 1.74
CA THR A 148 -17.68 11.31 2.10
C THR A 148 -17.79 12.29 0.93
N LEU A 149 -17.58 11.83 -0.32
CA LEU A 149 -17.80 12.62 -1.52
C LEU A 149 -19.29 12.84 -1.86
N GLY A 150 -20.22 12.31 -1.06
CA GLY A 150 -21.65 12.55 -1.20
C GLY A 150 -22.42 11.53 -2.03
N VAL A 151 -21.80 10.41 -2.42
CA VAL A 151 -22.53 9.34 -3.12
C VAL A 151 -23.53 8.68 -2.16
N SER A 152 -24.82 8.83 -2.43
CA SER A 152 -25.92 8.32 -1.58
C SER A 152 -26.86 7.35 -2.29
N ASN A 153 -26.81 7.27 -3.63
CA ASN A 153 -27.70 6.41 -4.40
C ASN A 153 -27.41 4.92 -4.11
N PRO A 154 -28.40 4.11 -3.65
CA PRO A 154 -28.20 2.71 -3.30
C PRO A 154 -27.64 1.83 -4.42
N ARG A 155 -27.97 2.13 -5.69
CA ARG A 155 -27.44 1.39 -6.84
C ARG A 155 -25.95 1.64 -7.02
N TYR A 156 -25.52 2.90 -6.93
CA TYR A 156 -24.11 3.25 -7.04
C TYR A 156 -23.31 2.75 -5.86
N LEU A 157 -23.87 2.79 -4.65
CA LEU A 157 -23.23 2.22 -3.47
C LEU A 157 -22.95 0.73 -3.63
N LYS A 158 -23.89 -0.08 -4.13
CA LYS A 158 -23.65 -1.51 -4.40
C LYS A 158 -22.52 -1.76 -5.39
N ILE A 159 -22.44 -0.95 -6.46
CA ILE A 159 -21.37 -1.04 -7.45
C ILE A 159 -20.02 -0.68 -6.82
N ILE A 160 -19.97 0.43 -6.09
CA ILE A 160 -18.76 0.90 -5.39
C ILE A 160 -18.29 -0.11 -4.34
N GLU A 161 -19.22 -0.73 -3.62
CA GLU A 161 -18.90 -1.75 -2.63
C GLU A 161 -18.27 -2.98 -3.28
N SER A 162 -18.87 -3.49 -4.37
CA SER A 162 -18.33 -4.62 -5.12
C SER A 162 -16.99 -4.30 -5.78
N ALA A 163 -16.88 -3.15 -6.45
CA ALA A 163 -15.65 -2.69 -7.09
C ALA A 163 -14.54 -2.45 -6.06
N GLY A 164 -14.86 -1.84 -4.92
CA GLY A 164 -13.94 -1.63 -3.82
C GLY A 164 -13.42 -2.93 -3.22
N THR A 165 -14.28 -3.93 -3.08
CA THR A 165 -13.88 -5.27 -2.64
C THR A 165 -12.93 -5.94 -3.64
N ALA A 166 -13.27 -5.94 -4.93
CA ALA A 166 -12.41 -6.50 -5.96
C ALA A 166 -11.04 -5.79 -6.00
N PHE A 167 -11.06 -4.46 -6.00
CA PHE A 167 -9.85 -3.63 -6.01
C PHE A 167 -8.94 -3.94 -4.82
N SER A 168 -9.51 -4.00 -3.62
CA SER A 168 -8.75 -4.25 -2.39
C SER A 168 -8.09 -5.63 -2.37
N ILE A 169 -8.75 -6.65 -2.92
CA ILE A 169 -8.21 -8.01 -3.00
C ILE A 169 -7.11 -8.07 -4.08
N VAL A 170 -7.41 -7.61 -5.29
CA VAL A 170 -6.49 -7.74 -6.44
C VAL A 170 -5.20 -6.96 -6.18
N VAL A 171 -5.29 -5.71 -5.73
CA VAL A 171 -4.12 -4.86 -5.51
C VAL A 171 -3.24 -5.41 -4.39
N SER A 172 -3.83 -5.78 -3.25
CA SER A 172 -3.05 -6.32 -2.14
C SER A 172 -2.44 -7.69 -2.44
N LEU A 173 -3.13 -8.56 -3.19
CA LEU A 173 -2.56 -9.83 -3.62
C LEU A 173 -1.41 -9.62 -4.61
N ALA A 174 -1.57 -8.73 -5.59
CA ALA A 174 -0.51 -8.42 -6.54
C ALA A 174 0.75 -7.92 -5.82
N PHE A 175 0.60 -7.01 -4.86
CA PHE A 175 1.75 -6.51 -4.08
C PHE A 175 2.32 -7.54 -3.11
N ALA A 176 1.51 -8.40 -2.49
CA ALA A 176 2.01 -9.47 -1.63
C ALA A 176 2.77 -10.55 -2.41
N LEU A 177 2.36 -10.83 -3.66
CA LEU A 177 3.00 -11.83 -4.50
C LEU A 177 4.43 -11.42 -4.91
N MET A 178 4.74 -10.13 -5.01
CA MET A 178 6.09 -9.66 -5.38
C MET A 178 7.18 -10.21 -4.42
N PRO A 179 7.18 -9.89 -3.11
CA PRO A 179 8.19 -10.39 -2.19
C PRO A 179 8.12 -11.91 -2.00
N ILE A 180 6.92 -12.51 -2.02
CA ILE A 180 6.74 -13.97 -1.87
C ILE A 180 7.38 -14.70 -3.05
N SER A 181 7.13 -14.24 -4.27
CA SER A 181 7.65 -14.90 -5.49
C SER A 181 9.18 -14.80 -5.59
N MET A 182 9.76 -13.69 -5.12
CA MET A 182 11.21 -13.49 -5.08
C MET A 182 11.87 -14.36 -4.01
N TYR A 183 11.28 -14.43 -2.82
CA TYR A 183 11.77 -15.30 -1.75
C TYR A 183 11.68 -16.78 -2.13
N ALA A 184 10.58 -17.19 -2.76
CA ALA A 184 10.36 -18.56 -3.22
C ALA A 184 11.17 -18.93 -4.48
N GLY A 185 11.87 -17.96 -5.10
CA GLY A 185 12.65 -18.17 -6.32
C GLY A 185 11.80 -18.51 -7.55
N TRP A 186 10.51 -18.15 -7.54
CA TRP A 186 9.62 -18.29 -8.70
C TRP A 186 10.02 -17.34 -9.82
N VAL A 187 10.56 -16.18 -9.44
CA VAL A 187 11.08 -15.17 -10.34
C VAL A 187 12.60 -15.15 -10.22
N LYS A 188 13.29 -15.28 -11.37
CA LYS A 188 14.76 -15.28 -11.51
C LYS A 188 15.15 -14.30 -12.59
#